data_AF-A0A1F9Z792-F1
#
_entry.id   AF-A0A1F9Z792-F1
#
_cell.length_a   1.000
_cell.length_b   1.000
_cell.length_c   1.000
_cell.angle_alpha   90.00
_cell.angle_beta   90.00
_cell.angle_gamma   90.00
#
_symmetry.space_group_name_H-M   'P 1'
#
loop_
_entity.id
_entity.type
_entity.pdbx_description
1 polymer ?
#
loop_
_entity_poly.entity_id
_entity_poly.type
_entity_poly.pdbx_seq_one_letter_code
_entity_poly.pdbx_strand_id
1 'polypeptide(L)'
;MGKSPAQHISLLAFGLAAIVVAFLVASLVPLVGFSAALAVASAALIALGGFFLTLALFLGAFASSGEAYGSVAWRIAQLFAAVLVLIFVFT
;
A
#
# COMPACT_ATOMS: atom_id res chain seq x y z
N MET A 1 -14.07 17.42 3.58
CA MET A 1 -12.82 18.21 3.56
C MET A 1 -11.75 17.35 2.89
N GLY A 2 -11.40 17.65 1.64
CA GLY A 2 -10.43 16.86 0.87
C GLY A 2 -9.04 16.96 1.50
N LYS A 3 -8.34 15.81 1.62
CA LYS A 3 -6.93 15.77 2.02
C LYS A 3 -6.13 16.76 1.16
N SER A 4 -5.21 17.51 1.77
CA SER A 4 -4.36 18.42 1.00
C SER A 4 -3.44 17.63 0.06
N PRO A 5 -3.06 18.16 -1.11
CA PRO A 5 -2.16 17.48 -2.05
C PRO A 5 -0.88 16.95 -1.40
N ALA A 6 -0.37 17.65 -0.38
CA ALA A 6 0.78 17.22 0.42
C ALA A 6 0.54 15.90 1.15
N GLN A 7 -0.62 15.71 1.79
CA GLN A 7 -0.95 14.47 2.51
C GLN A 7 -1.11 13.28 1.57
N HIS A 8 -1.56 13.52 0.33
CA HIS A 8 -1.70 12.49 -0.69
C HIS A 8 -0.33 12.01 -1.19
N ILE A 9 0.59 12.95 -1.45
CA ILE A 9 1.97 12.63 -1.82
C ILE A 9 2.70 11.89 -0.69
N SER A 10 2.47 12.24 0.58
CA SER A 10 3.07 11.54 1.72
C SER A 10 2.67 10.06 1.78
N LEU A 11 1.40 9.74 1.50
CA LEU A 11 0.91 8.36 1.49
C LEU A 11 1.52 7.55 0.35
N LEU A 12 1.64 8.16 -0.83
CA LEU A 12 2.24 7.54 -2.00
C LEU A 12 3.75 7.28 -1.78
N ALA A 13 4.46 8.27 -1.24
CA ALA A 13 5.88 8.18 -0.91
C ALA A 13 6.14 7.10 0.16
N PHE A 14 5.30 7.02 1.19
CA PHE A 14 5.40 5.98 2.22
C PHE A 14 5.19 4.58 1.65
N GLY A 15 4.14 4.40 0.82
CA GLY A 15 3.86 3.12 0.19
C GLY A 15 5.02 2.64 -0.69
N LEU A 16 5.54 3.52 -1.55
CA LEU A 16 6.70 3.25 -2.40
C LEU A 16 7.95 2.93 -1.59
N ALA A 17 8.25 3.71 -0.55
CA ALA A 17 9.42 3.47 0.30
C ALA A 17 9.36 2.10 0.97
N ALA A 18 8.20 1.70 1.51
CA ALA A 18 8.04 0.39 2.13
C ALA A 18 8.27 -0.77 1.14
N ILE A 19 7.76 -0.67 -0.09
CA ILE A 19 7.99 -1.67 -1.14
C ILE A 19 9.46 -1.73 -1.53
N VAL A 20 10.10 -0.57 -1.72
CA VAL A 20 11.53 -0.48 -2.07
C VAL A 20 12.39 -1.13 -0.98
N VAL A 21 12.11 -0.86 0.29
CA VAL A 21 12.84 -1.48 1.41
C VAL A 21 12.63 -3.00 1.41
N ALA A 22 11.42 -3.50 1.19
CA ALA A 22 11.19 -4.94 1.10
C ALA A 22 11.95 -5.61 -0.04
N PHE A 23 12.00 -4.99 -1.22
CA PHE A 23 12.79 -5.48 -2.35
C PHE A 23 14.29 -5.45 -2.07
N LEU A 24 14.78 -4.40 -1.43
CA LEU A 24 16.18 -4.32 -1.00
C LEU A 24 16.52 -5.46 -0.04
N VAL A 25 15.68 -5.71 0.97
CA VAL A 25 15.85 -6.83 1.90
C VAL A 25 15.85 -8.17 1.15
N ALA A 26 14.91 -8.39 0.22
CA ALA A 26 14.85 -9.59 -0.61
C ALA A 26 16.09 -9.78 -1.51
N SER A 27 16.69 -8.68 -1.99
CA SER A 27 17.89 -8.72 -2.83
C SER A 27 19.17 -9.05 -2.06
N LEU A 28 19.19 -8.81 -0.75
CA LEU A 28 20.33 -9.08 0.13
C LEU A 28 20.35 -10.51 0.68
N VAL A 29 19.24 -11.24 0.52
CA VAL A 29 19.08 -12.64 0.96
C VAL A 29 20.22 -13.58 0.52
N PRO A 30 20.71 -13.52 -0.73
CA PRO A 30 21.82 -14.36 -1.17
C PRO A 30 23.15 -14.06 -0.45
N LEU A 31 23.29 -12.88 0.15
CA LEU A 31 24.51 -12.42 0.81
C LEU A 31 24.53 -12.72 2.32
N VAL A 32 23.41 -12.55 3.01
CA VAL A 32 23.35 -12.63 4.48
C VAL A 32 22.53 -13.81 5.02
N GLY A 33 21.94 -14.60 4.11
CA GLY A 33 21.01 -15.68 4.47
C GLY A 33 19.63 -15.15 4.86
N PHE A 34 18.60 -15.98 4.67
CA PHE A 34 17.22 -15.62 5.01
C PHE A 34 16.81 -16.19 6.36
N SER A 35 16.31 -15.35 7.26
CA SER A 35 15.73 -15.78 8.53
C SER A 35 14.20 -15.64 8.50
N ALA A 36 13.50 -16.44 9.31
CA ALA A 36 12.05 -16.36 9.44
C ALA A 36 11.58 -14.95 9.87
N ALA A 37 12.33 -14.29 10.75
CA ALA A 37 12.04 -12.91 11.15
C ALA A 37 12.16 -11.93 9.98
N LEU A 38 13.17 -12.12 9.12
CA LEU A 38 13.37 -11.28 7.93
C LEU A 38 12.28 -11.53 6.88
N ALA A 39 11.82 -12.79 6.74
CA ALA A 39 10.71 -13.15 5.88
C ALA A 39 9.41 -12.45 6.29
N VAL A 40 9.07 -12.51 7.59
CA VAL A 40 7.87 -11.85 8.15
C VAL A 40 7.95 -10.33 8.01
N ALA A 41 9.12 -9.72 8.29
CA ALA A 41 9.30 -8.29 8.14
C ALA A 41 9.17 -7.83 6.68
N SER A 42 9.71 -8.61 5.74
CA SER A 42 9.62 -8.33 4.30
C SER A 42 8.18 -8.41 3.81
N ALA A 43 7.46 -9.48 4.18
CA ALA A 43 6.05 -9.64 3.85
C ALA A 43 5.18 -8.52 4.43
N ALA A 44 5.44 -8.11 5.68
CA ALA A 44 4.75 -7.00 6.32
C ALA A 44 4.99 -5.66 5.60
N LEU A 45 6.23 -5.40 5.15
CA LEU A 45 6.56 -4.20 4.38
C LEU A 45 5.91 -4.19 2.99
N ILE A 46 5.85 -5.33 2.31
CA ILE A 46 5.13 -5.46 1.03
C ILE A 46 3.64 -5.19 1.24
N ALA A 47 3.04 -5.78 2.28
CA ALA A 47 1.63 -5.60 2.61
C ALA A 47 1.30 -4.13 2.95
N LEU A 48 2.09 -3.52 3.84
CA LEU A 48 1.95 -2.10 4.18
C LEU A 48 2.15 -1.19 2.97
N GLY A 49 3.21 -1.44 2.20
CA GLY A 49 3.54 -0.65 1.03
C GLY A 49 2.45 -0.70 -0.04
N GLY A 50 1.98 -1.91 -0.37
CA GLY A 50 0.88 -2.14 -1.31
C GLY A 50 -0.42 -1.51 -0.84
N PHE A 51 -0.71 -1.57 0.46
CA PHE A 51 -1.87 -0.92 1.07
C PHE A 51 -1.86 0.61 0.87
N PHE A 52 -0.78 1.28 1.27
CA PHE A 52 -0.69 2.74 1.18
C PHE A 52 -0.61 3.24 -0.27
N LEU A 53 0.05 2.49 -1.16
CA LEU A 53 0.09 2.79 -2.58
C LEU A 53 -1.31 2.71 -3.22
N THR A 54 -2.05 1.65 -2.92
CA THR A 54 -3.41 1.45 -3.44
C THR A 54 -4.35 2.53 -2.92
N LEU A 55 -4.24 2.88 -1.64
CA LEU A 55 -5.00 3.98 -1.04
C LEU A 55 -4.68 5.32 -1.73
N ALA A 56 -3.41 5.60 -2.02
CA ALA A 56 -3.02 6.81 -2.71
C ALA A 56 -3.56 6.84 -4.15
N LEU A 57 -3.37 5.78 -4.95
CA LEU A 57 -3.88 5.75 -6.33
C LEU A 57 -5.40 5.94 -6.38
N PHE A 58 -6.12 5.33 -5.42
CA PHE A 58 -7.56 5.50 -5.32
C PHE A 58 -7.93 6.94 -4.98
N LEU A 59 -7.36 7.52 -3.92
CA LEU A 59 -7.63 8.91 -3.57
C LEU A 59 -7.37 9.88 -4.73
N GLY A 60 -6.34 9.63 -5.54
CA GLY A 60 -6.06 10.39 -6.75
C GLY A 60 -7.13 10.24 -7.84
N ALA A 61 -7.60 9.02 -8.07
CA ALA A 61 -8.68 8.75 -9.03
C ALA A 61 -10.04 9.33 -8.59
N PHE A 62 -10.30 9.46 -7.30
CA PHE A 62 -11.55 10.06 -6.80
C PHE A 62 -11.52 11.57 -6.76
N ALA A 63 -10.35 12.18 -6.51
CA ALA A 63 -10.20 13.62 -6.52
C ALA A 63 -10.58 14.27 -7.87
N SER A 64 -10.53 13.51 -8.98
CA SER A 64 -10.92 13.96 -10.32
C SER A 64 -12.37 13.66 -10.72
N SER A 65 -13.14 12.92 -9.91
CA SER A 65 -14.41 12.30 -10.33
C SER A 65 -15.68 13.11 -10.02
N GLY A 66 -15.65 14.07 -9.10
CA GLY A 66 -16.83 14.87 -8.73
C GLY A 66 -18.00 14.09 -8.09
N GLU A 67 -17.80 12.82 -7.74
CA GLU A 67 -18.86 11.93 -7.21
C GLU A 67 -19.29 12.25 -5.76
N ALA A 68 -20.53 11.86 -5.42
CA ALA A 68 -21.11 12.01 -4.10
C ALA A 68 -20.36 11.19 -3.03
N TYR A 69 -20.12 11.79 -1.85
CA TYR A 69 -19.32 11.19 -0.77
C TYR A 69 -19.69 9.74 -0.36
N GLY A 70 -20.97 9.37 -0.48
CA GLY A 70 -21.44 8.02 -0.14
C GLY A 70 -20.93 6.91 -1.08
N SER A 71 -20.89 7.16 -2.39
CA SER A 71 -20.35 6.19 -3.36
C SER A 71 -18.84 6.03 -3.21
N VAL A 72 -18.14 7.12 -2.88
CA VAL A 72 -16.70 7.13 -2.59
C VAL A 72 -16.37 6.27 -1.38
N ALA A 73 -17.11 6.41 -0.28
CA ALA A 73 -16.89 5.61 0.93
C ALA A 73 -17.07 4.11 0.67
N TRP A 74 -18.09 3.73 -0.12
CA TRP A 74 -18.35 2.35 -0.48
C TRP A 74 -17.25 1.76 -1.37
N ARG A 75 -16.78 2.53 -2.36
CA ARG A 75 -15.69 2.11 -3.25
C ARG A 75 -14.37 1.98 -2.48
N ILE A 76 -14.11 2.85 -1.51
CA ILE A 76 -12.95 2.73 -0.61
C ILE A 76 -13.05 1.44 0.21
N ALA A 77 -14.21 1.13 0.79
CA ALA A 77 -14.40 -0.10 1.55
C ALA A 77 -14.19 -1.36 0.69
N GLN A 78 -14.69 -1.37 -0.54
CA GLN A 78 -14.45 -2.46 -1.51
C GLN A 78 -12.97 -2.61 -1.87
N LEU A 79 -12.26 -1.50 -2.04
CA LEU A 79 -10.83 -1.52 -2.34
C LEU A 79 -10.01 -2.04 -1.15
N PHE A 80 -10.32 -1.60 0.06
CA PHE A 80 -9.71 -2.13 1.28
C PHE A 80 -9.94 -3.64 1.40
N ALA A 81 -11.16 -4.11 1.15
CA ALA A 81 -11.47 -5.54 1.14
C ALA A 81 -10.67 -6.30 0.06
N ALA A 82 -10.57 -5.76 -1.16
CA ALA A 82 -9.80 -6.37 -2.24
C ALA A 82 -8.29 -6.42 -1.95
N VAL A 83 -7.74 -5.35 -1.38
CA VAL A 83 -6.33 -5.29 -0.96
C VAL A 83 -6.05 -6.25 0.19
N LEU A 84 -6.93 -6.33 1.17
CA LEU A 84 -6.82 -7.31 2.25
C LEU A 84 -6.83 -8.74 1.71
N VAL A 85 -7.72 -9.05 0.75
CA VAL A 85 -7.75 -10.36 0.08
C VAL A 85 -6.46 -10.60 -0.69
N LEU A 86 -5.96 -9.63 -1.46
CA LEU A 86 -4.69 -9.76 -2.19
C LEU A 86 -3.51 -9.98 -1.26
N ILE A 87 -3.42 -9.24 -0.15
CA ILE A 87 -2.38 -9.47 0.84
C ILE A 87 -2.52 -10.90 1.39
N PHE A 88 -3.70 -11.28 1.89
CA PHE A 88 -3.91 -12.59 2.52
C PHE A 88 -3.76 -13.80 1.58
N VAL A 89 -3.97 -13.61 0.26
CA VAL A 89 -3.84 -14.67 -0.75
C VAL A 89 -2.39 -14.82 -1.23
N PHE A 90 -1.63 -13.72 -1.26
CA PHE A 90 -0.28 -13.70 -1.83
C PHE A 90 0.84 -13.60 -0.77
N THR A 91 0.50 -13.52 0.53
CA THR A 91 1.41 -13.69 1.67
C THR A 91 1.05 -14.94 2.46
#